data_AF-A0A3S5BVJ3-F1
#
_entry.id   AF-A0A3S5BVJ3-F1
#
_cell.length_a   1.000
_cell.length_b   1.000
_cell.length_c   1.000
_cell.angle_alpha   90.00
_cell.angle_beta   90.00
_cell.angle_gamma   90.00
#
_symmetry.space_group_name_H-M   'P 1'
#
loop_
_entity.id
_entity.type
_entity.pdbx_description
1 polymer ?
#
loop_
_entity_poly.entity_id
_entity_poly.type
_entity_poly.pdbx_seq_one_letter_code
_entity_poly.pdbx_strand_id
1 'polypeptide(L)'
;MSDDQASSAANADRQIFPSGARVDLRPGQPITTNWHFRSQPDYPVDLYFLIDLSYTMRDDLETVSKLTADIAREMSGVTRDLRIGFGAFVDKPFFPFVVPTRSYLLNPCQGVGEEQVICDPPFLFKHILSLTSNFEEFRRKTILSRVK
;
A
#
# COMPACT_ATOMS: atom_id res chain seq x y z
N MET A 1 -36.89 31.16 -19.30
CA MET A 1 -36.51 30.77 -20.67
C MET A 1 -35.16 31.39 -20.91
N SER A 2 -34.06 30.68 -21.10
CA SER A 2 -33.68 29.26 -21.08
C SER A 2 -32.14 29.30 -20.87
N ASP A 3 -31.46 28.17 -20.83
CA ASP A 3 -29.98 28.03 -20.69
C ASP A 3 -29.52 27.94 -19.21
N ASP A 4 -29.00 26.84 -18.67
CA ASP A 4 -28.63 25.56 -19.26
C ASP A 4 -28.59 24.49 -18.15
N GLN A 5 -29.42 23.46 -18.31
CA GLN A 5 -29.45 22.21 -17.55
C GLN A 5 -28.23 21.29 -17.85
N ALA A 6 -27.06 21.87 -18.13
CA ALA A 6 -25.84 21.14 -18.50
C ALA A 6 -24.85 20.92 -17.34
N SER A 7 -25.16 21.35 -16.11
CA SER A 7 -24.22 21.35 -14.98
C SER A 7 -24.35 20.18 -14.00
N SER A 8 -25.28 19.24 -14.19
CA SER A 8 -25.55 18.19 -13.18
C SER A 8 -24.59 17.01 -13.24
N ALA A 9 -24.05 16.68 -14.42
CA ALA A 9 -23.14 15.52 -14.58
C ALA A 9 -21.68 15.85 -14.21
N ALA A 10 -21.18 17.04 -14.56
CA ALA A 10 -19.81 17.46 -14.26
C ALA A 10 -19.56 17.80 -12.78
N ASN A 11 -20.62 17.89 -11.97
CA ASN A 11 -20.56 18.21 -10.54
C ASN A 11 -20.63 16.98 -9.62
N ALA A 12 -20.81 15.77 -10.17
CA ALA A 12 -20.85 14.54 -9.37
C ALA A 12 -19.45 14.17 -8.85
N ASP A 13 -18.42 14.35 -9.70
CA ASP A 13 -17.04 13.89 -9.43
C ASP A 13 -16.14 14.89 -8.69
N ARG A 14 -16.61 16.12 -8.44
CA ARG A 14 -15.84 17.11 -7.67
C ARG A 14 -16.12 17.00 -6.17
N GLN A 15 -15.08 16.67 -5.41
CA GLN A 15 -15.16 16.61 -3.94
C GLN A 15 -14.89 17.96 -3.26
N ILE A 16 -14.20 18.90 -3.92
CA ILE A 16 -13.87 20.21 -3.37
C ILE A 16 -14.48 21.33 -4.25
N PHE A 17 -15.12 22.30 -3.59
CA PHE A 17 -15.72 23.47 -4.22
C PHE A 17 -15.46 24.76 -3.43
N PRO A 18 -15.06 25.89 -4.06
CA PRO A 18 -14.74 26.02 -5.49
C PRO A 18 -13.43 25.29 -5.86
N SER A 19 -13.11 25.18 -7.15
CA SER A 19 -11.85 24.56 -7.64
C SER A 19 -10.70 25.54 -7.65
N GLY A 20 -11.00 26.82 -7.43
CA GLY A 20 -10.06 27.92 -7.42
C GLY A 20 -10.78 29.20 -7.04
N ALA A 21 -10.04 30.13 -6.46
CA ALA A 21 -10.53 31.45 -6.12
C ALA A 21 -9.48 32.49 -6.52
N ARG A 22 -9.90 33.58 -7.16
CA ARG A 22 -9.08 34.76 -7.37
C ARG A 22 -9.55 35.83 -6.39
N VAL A 23 -8.61 36.38 -5.64
CA VAL A 23 -8.89 37.34 -4.56
C VAL A 23 -7.87 38.47 -4.62
N ASP A 24 -8.38 39.69 -4.62
CA ASP A 24 -7.58 40.91 -4.56
C ASP A 24 -7.52 41.38 -3.10
N LEU A 25 -6.30 41.57 -2.58
CA LEU A 25 -6.06 41.82 -1.16
C LEU A 25 -5.42 43.17 -0.89
N ARG A 26 -5.84 43.81 0.20
CA ARG A 26 -5.20 45.03 0.71
C ARG A 26 -4.16 44.67 1.78
N PRO A 27 -2.99 45.33 1.80
CA PRO A 27 -1.98 45.10 2.85
C PRO A 27 -2.58 45.29 4.25
N GLY A 28 -2.37 44.28 5.11
CA GLY A 28 -2.83 44.29 6.51
C GLY A 28 -4.29 43.89 6.73
N GLN A 29 -5.08 43.62 5.69
CA GLN A 29 -6.48 43.21 5.84
C GLN A 29 -6.67 41.71 5.52
N PRO A 30 -7.09 40.89 6.49
CA PRO A 30 -7.39 39.49 6.23
C PRO A 30 -8.70 39.33 5.45
N ILE A 31 -8.81 38.24 4.70
CA ILE A 31 -10.06 37.78 4.10
C ILE A 31 -10.33 36.34 4.50
N THR A 32 -11.59 35.93 4.40
CA THR A 32 -12.03 34.56 4.61
C THR A 32 -12.64 34.02 3.33
N THR A 33 -12.11 32.90 2.82
CA THR A 33 -12.71 32.17 1.71
C THR A 33 -13.33 30.88 2.22
N ASN A 34 -14.57 30.60 1.84
CA ASN A 34 -15.26 29.37 2.21
C ASN A 34 -15.04 28.30 1.15
N TRP A 35 -14.62 27.13 1.61
CA TRP A 35 -14.42 25.94 0.78
C TRP A 35 -15.26 24.81 1.35
N HIS A 36 -15.89 24.06 0.46
CA HIS A 36 -16.78 22.97 0.80
C HIS A 36 -16.17 21.66 0.32
N PHE A 37 -16.16 20.67 1.21
CA PHE A 37 -15.76 19.30 0.89
C PHE A 37 -16.98 18.38 0.97
N ARG A 38 -17.10 17.48 -0.02
CA ARG A 38 -18.07 16.39 -0.02
C ARG A 38 -17.36 15.12 -0.44
N SER A 39 -17.27 14.17 0.49
CA SER A 39 -16.74 12.83 0.19
C SER A 39 -17.65 12.10 -0.80
N GLN A 40 -17.05 11.30 -1.68
CA GLN A 40 -17.77 10.39 -2.55
C GLN A 40 -17.80 8.98 -1.96
N PRO A 41 -18.92 8.27 -2.10
CA PRO A 41 -19.05 6.91 -1.56
C PRO A 41 -18.20 5.88 -2.30
N ASP A 42 -17.94 6.07 -3.60
CA ASP A 42 -17.10 5.18 -4.41
C ASP A 42 -15.93 5.99 -4.98
N TYR A 43 -14.72 5.72 -4.48
CA TYR A 43 -13.49 6.42 -4.86
C TYR A 43 -12.33 5.42 -4.98
N PRO A 44 -11.43 5.56 -5.97
CA PRO A 44 -10.34 4.61 -6.17
C PRO A 44 -9.40 4.53 -4.96
N VAL A 45 -8.97 3.32 -4.63
CA VAL A 45 -8.09 3.02 -3.51
C VAL A 45 -6.88 2.21 -3.99
N ASP A 46 -5.70 2.67 -3.59
CA ASP A 46 -4.44 1.94 -3.72
C ASP A 46 -3.97 1.44 -2.36
N LEU A 47 -3.77 0.13 -2.24
CA LEU A 47 -3.29 -0.50 -1.01
C LEU A 47 -1.95 -1.21 -1.25
N TYR A 48 -0.88 -0.66 -0.68
CA TYR A 48 0.45 -1.25 -0.78
C TYR A 48 0.84 -1.94 0.53
N PHE A 49 0.88 -3.27 0.51
CA PHE A 49 1.33 -4.08 1.64
C PHE A 49 2.85 -4.06 1.71
N LEU A 50 3.37 -3.50 2.80
CA LEU A 50 4.78 -3.54 3.14
C LEU A 50 4.96 -4.39 4.40
N ILE A 51 5.48 -5.60 4.24
CA ILE A 51 5.54 -6.60 5.32
C ILE A 51 7.00 -6.89 5.71
N ASP A 52 7.22 -7.07 7.00
CA ASP A 52 8.49 -7.58 7.52
C ASP A 52 8.63 -9.07 7.17
N LEU A 53 9.75 -9.44 6.54
CA LEU A 53 10.12 -10.84 6.22
C LEU A 53 11.21 -11.38 7.15
N SER A 54 11.36 -10.81 8.35
CA SER A 54 12.21 -11.35 9.40
C SER A 54 11.76 -12.76 9.82
N TYR A 55 12.68 -13.50 10.45
CA TYR A 55 12.43 -14.89 10.87
C TYR A 55 11.18 -15.04 11.75
N THR A 56 10.88 -14.05 12.59
CA THR A 56 9.72 -14.07 13.49
C THR A 56 8.39 -13.90 12.77
N MET A 57 8.37 -13.40 11.54
CA MET A 57 7.17 -13.16 10.73
C MET A 57 6.77 -14.37 9.88
N ARG A 58 7.44 -15.51 10.06
CA ARG A 58 7.30 -16.72 9.22
C ARG A 58 5.88 -17.28 9.16
N ASP A 59 5.17 -17.27 10.29
CA ASP A 59 3.80 -17.75 10.45
C ASP A 59 2.78 -16.66 10.07
N ASP A 60 3.07 -15.41 10.40
CA ASP A 60 2.26 -14.26 10.01
C ASP A 60 2.09 -14.14 8.49
N LEU A 61 3.11 -14.48 7.71
CA LEU A 61 3.02 -14.51 6.24
C LEU A 61 1.97 -15.49 5.72
N GLU A 62 1.74 -16.61 6.40
CA GLU A 62 0.65 -17.52 6.03
C GLU A 62 -0.71 -16.87 6.21
N THR A 63 -0.85 -16.12 7.31
CA THR A 63 -2.06 -15.37 7.64
C THR A 63 -2.27 -14.24 6.63
N VAL A 64 -1.23 -13.48 6.29
CA VAL A 64 -1.30 -12.38 5.30
C VAL A 64 -1.73 -12.91 3.92
N SER A 65 -1.18 -14.04 3.48
CA SER A 65 -1.56 -14.64 2.19
C SER A 65 -3.03 -15.05 2.15
N LYS A 66 -3.55 -15.63 3.24
CA LYS A 66 -4.98 -15.97 3.37
C LYS A 66 -5.86 -14.72 3.46
N LEU A 67 -5.45 -13.74 4.26
CA LEU A 67 -6.17 -12.49 4.52
C LEU A 67 -6.36 -11.66 3.26
N THR A 68 -5.50 -11.81 2.25
CA THR A 68 -5.61 -11.07 0.98
C THR A 68 -6.94 -11.31 0.29
N ALA A 69 -7.42 -12.56 0.25
CA ALA A 69 -8.69 -12.90 -0.38
C ALA A 69 -9.86 -12.25 0.37
N ASP A 70 -9.79 -12.22 1.71
CA ASP A 70 -10.78 -11.56 2.54
C ASP A 70 -10.75 -10.03 2.32
N ILE A 71 -9.56 -9.42 2.26
CA ILE A 71 -9.42 -7.98 1.98
C ILE A 71 -10.00 -7.63 0.61
N ALA A 72 -9.72 -8.42 -0.43
CA ALA A 72 -10.29 -8.21 -1.76
C ALA A 72 -11.82 -8.25 -1.73
N ARG A 73 -12.39 -9.24 -1.02
CA ARG A 73 -13.83 -9.40 -0.85
C ARG A 73 -14.45 -8.22 -0.10
N GLU A 74 -13.93 -7.88 1.08
CA GLU A 74 -14.52 -6.81 1.90
C GLU A 74 -14.39 -5.44 1.21
N MET A 75 -13.25 -5.16 0.58
CA MET A 75 -13.02 -3.89 -0.10
C MET A 75 -13.84 -3.74 -1.39
N SER A 76 -14.26 -4.84 -2.02
CA SER A 76 -15.19 -4.77 -3.16
C SER A 76 -16.57 -4.20 -2.79
N GLY A 77 -16.92 -4.23 -1.50
CA GLY A 77 -18.10 -3.56 -0.95
C GLY A 77 -17.89 -2.08 -0.64
N VAL A 78 -16.64 -1.59 -0.65
CA VAL A 78 -16.26 -0.21 -0.31
C VAL A 78 -15.97 0.60 -1.57
N THR A 79 -15.20 0.04 -2.52
CA THR A 79 -14.82 0.72 -3.77
C THR A 79 -14.82 -0.25 -4.93
N ARG A 80 -15.15 0.26 -6.11
CA ARG A 80 -15.09 -0.49 -7.38
C ARG A 80 -13.69 -0.50 -8.00
N ASP A 81 -12.82 0.42 -7.59
CA ASP A 81 -11.45 0.53 -8.11
C ASP A 81 -10.44 0.33 -6.97
N LEU A 82 -10.09 -0.93 -6.72
CA LEU A 82 -9.06 -1.30 -5.77
C LEU A 82 -7.83 -1.83 -6.53
N ARG A 83 -6.66 -1.26 -6.24
CA ARG A 83 -5.37 -1.80 -6.68
C ARG A 83 -4.53 -2.17 -5.47
N ILE A 84 -3.86 -3.32 -5.55
CA ILE A 84 -3.03 -3.84 -4.48
C ILE A 84 -1.59 -4.07 -4.95
N GLY A 85 -0.63 -3.80 -4.07
CA GLY A 85 0.81 -3.99 -4.33
C GLY A 85 1.51 -4.59 -3.13
N PHE A 86 2.68 -5.20 -3.35
CA PHE A 86 3.41 -5.93 -2.30
C PHE A 86 4.90 -5.56 -2.30
N GLY A 87 5.41 -5.31 -1.11
CA GLY A 87 6.82 -5.14 -0.83
C GLY A 87 7.19 -5.77 0.51
N ALA A 88 8.48 -6.00 0.65
CA ALA A 88 9.06 -6.61 1.83
C ALA A 88 10.25 -5.82 2.34
N PHE A 89 10.52 -5.94 3.64
CA PHE A 89 11.75 -5.44 4.26
C PHE A 89 12.25 -6.42 5.33
N VAL A 90 13.53 -6.29 5.69
CA VAL A 90 14.11 -6.95 6.87
C VAL A 90 14.95 -5.91 7.63
N ASP A 91 16.20 -5.68 7.22
CA ASP A 91 17.07 -4.65 7.76
C ASP A 91 18.24 -4.36 6.79
N LYS A 92 19.04 -3.35 7.10
CA LYS A 92 20.21 -2.98 6.30
C LYS A 92 21.25 -4.11 6.33
N PRO A 93 21.77 -4.56 5.16
CA PRO A 93 22.67 -5.70 5.07
C PRO A 93 24.12 -5.35 5.45
N PHE A 94 24.33 -4.72 6.60
CA PHE A 94 25.65 -4.38 7.12
C PHE A 94 25.71 -4.46 8.64
N PHE A 95 26.91 -4.64 9.18
CA PHE A 95 27.15 -4.70 10.62
C PHE A 95 26.81 -3.35 11.29
N PRO A 96 26.12 -3.31 12.46
CA PRO A 96 25.85 -4.42 13.39
C PRO A 96 24.48 -5.09 13.21
N PHE A 97 23.70 -4.71 12.20
CA PHE A 97 22.35 -5.24 11.98
C PHE A 97 22.36 -6.68 11.47
N VAL A 98 23.41 -7.05 10.72
CA VAL A 98 23.60 -8.38 10.15
C VAL A 98 25.01 -8.88 10.44
N VAL A 99 25.14 -10.19 10.71
CA VAL A 99 26.43 -10.87 10.87
C VAL A 99 27.15 -10.96 9.52
N PRO A 100 28.34 -10.35 9.33
CA PRO A 100 28.98 -10.21 8.02
C PRO A 100 29.78 -11.45 7.59
N THR A 101 29.41 -12.65 8.05
CA THR A 101 30.09 -13.89 7.66
C THR A 101 29.43 -14.51 6.44
N ARG A 102 30.22 -15.20 5.60
CA ARG A 102 29.72 -15.79 4.35
C ARG A 102 28.56 -16.77 4.57
N SER A 103 28.57 -17.53 5.65
CA SER A 103 27.49 -18.47 5.97
C SER A 103 26.18 -17.75 6.32
N TYR A 104 26.25 -16.72 7.19
CA TYR A 104 25.06 -15.93 7.57
C TYR A 104 24.50 -15.10 6.42
N LEU A 105 25.34 -14.59 5.52
CA LEU A 105 24.86 -13.87 4.34
C LEU A 105 24.15 -14.79 3.33
N LEU A 106 24.48 -16.09 3.32
CA LEU A 106 23.79 -17.08 2.48
C LEU A 106 22.48 -17.57 3.11
N ASN A 107 22.48 -17.81 4.42
CA ASN A 107 21.28 -18.14 5.18
C ASN A 107 21.34 -17.50 6.57
N PRO A 108 20.66 -16.36 6.80
CA PRO A 108 20.71 -15.67 8.10
C PRO A 108 19.99 -16.44 9.21
N CYS A 109 19.18 -17.44 8.88
CA CYS A 109 18.44 -18.28 9.83
C CYS A 109 19.22 -19.51 10.29
N GLN A 110 20.49 -19.65 9.89
CA GLN A 110 21.33 -20.74 10.36
C GLN A 110 21.50 -20.67 11.89
N GLY A 111 21.11 -21.75 12.57
CA GLY A 111 21.23 -21.87 14.03
C GLY A 111 20.20 -21.05 14.82
N VAL A 112 19.15 -20.56 14.16
CA VAL A 112 18.03 -19.86 14.79
C VAL A 112 16.86 -20.83 14.92
N GLY A 113 16.43 -21.12 16.15
CA GLY A 113 15.31 -22.04 16.43
C GLY A 113 15.66 -23.53 16.32
N GLU A 114 14.63 -24.39 16.36
CA GLU A 114 14.75 -25.85 16.34
C GLU A 114 14.70 -26.44 14.92
N GLU A 115 14.25 -25.66 13.94
CA GLU A 115 14.02 -26.10 12.55
C GLU A 115 15.12 -25.56 11.61
N GLN A 116 15.55 -26.37 10.65
CA GLN A 116 16.44 -25.90 9.58
C GLN A 116 15.65 -25.08 8.55
N VAL A 117 15.50 -23.79 8.83
CA VAL A 117 14.84 -22.84 7.92
C VAL A 117 15.85 -22.22 6.96
N ILE A 118 15.51 -22.19 5.67
CA ILE A 118 16.27 -21.47 4.64
C ILE A 118 15.64 -20.09 4.48
N CYS A 119 16.41 -19.05 4.80
CA CYS A 119 15.98 -17.66 4.66
C CYS A 119 16.70 -16.96 3.51
N ASP A 120 16.03 -15.96 2.95
CA ASP A 120 16.59 -15.07 1.95
C ASP A 120 17.79 -14.29 2.53
N PRO A 121 18.83 -13.99 1.72
CA PRO A 121 19.89 -13.09 2.13
C PRO A 121 19.33 -11.74 2.62
N PRO A 122 19.89 -11.13 3.67
CA PRO A 122 19.38 -9.89 4.24
C PRO A 122 19.27 -8.77 3.20
N PHE A 123 18.18 -8.00 3.29
CA PHE A 123 17.90 -6.90 2.38
C PHE A 123 17.12 -5.81 3.11
N LEU A 124 17.37 -4.57 2.72
CA LEU A 124 16.67 -3.43 3.32
C LEU A 124 15.22 -3.35 2.83
N PHE A 125 15.01 -3.38 1.51
CA PHE A 125 13.69 -3.30 0.91
C PHE A 125 13.68 -4.03 -0.43
N LYS A 126 12.59 -4.74 -0.72
CA LYS A 126 12.31 -5.37 -2.00
C LYS A 126 10.90 -5.00 -2.44
N HIS A 127 10.80 -4.32 -3.59
CA HIS A 127 9.54 -4.20 -4.31
C HIS A 127 9.25 -5.50 -5.06
N ILE A 128 8.12 -6.14 -4.79
CA ILE A 128 7.82 -7.50 -5.30
C ILE A 128 6.69 -7.47 -6.33
N LEU A 129 5.65 -6.68 -6.06
CA LEU A 129 4.49 -6.52 -6.93
C LEU A 129 4.05 -5.06 -7.00
N SER A 130 3.99 -4.52 -8.21
CA SER A 130 3.41 -3.21 -8.50
C SER A 130 1.89 -3.23 -8.31
N LEU A 131 1.31 -2.06 -8.04
CA LEU A 131 -0.14 -1.92 -7.86
C LEU A 131 -0.91 -2.52 -9.04
N THR A 132 -1.76 -3.49 -8.76
CA THR A 132 -2.54 -4.24 -9.74
C THR A 132 -3.93 -4.55 -9.21
N SER A 133 -4.91 -4.68 -10.12
CA SER A 133 -6.24 -5.19 -9.79
C SER A 133 -6.32 -6.72 -9.81
N ASN A 134 -5.21 -7.41 -10.14
CA ASN A 134 -5.15 -8.88 -10.19
C ASN A 134 -4.80 -9.49 -8.82
N PHE A 135 -5.84 -9.86 -8.06
CA PHE A 135 -5.69 -10.46 -6.73
C PHE A 135 -5.00 -11.82 -6.73
N GLU A 136 -5.16 -12.63 -7.78
CA GLU A 136 -4.47 -13.92 -7.88
C GLU A 136 -2.97 -13.74 -8.11
N GLU A 137 -2.58 -12.71 -8.86
CA GLU A 137 -1.15 -12.37 -9.01
C GLU A 137 -0.53 -11.98 -7.66
N PHE A 138 -1.23 -11.17 -6.86
CA PHE A 138 -0.80 -10.84 -5.51
C PHE A 138 -0.64 -12.08 -4.64
N ARG A 139 -1.66 -12.94 -4.60
CA ARG A 139 -1.65 -14.18 -3.82
C ARG A 139 -0.49 -15.09 -4.23
N ARG A 140 -0.21 -15.22 -5.52
CA ARG A 140 0.92 -16.01 -6.02
C ARG A 140 2.26 -15.41 -5.59
N LYS A 141 2.42 -14.08 -5.67
CA LYS A 141 3.66 -13.38 -5.31
C LYS A 141 3.96 -13.44 -3.81
N THR A 142 2.94 -13.37 -2.95
CA THR A 142 3.12 -13.50 -1.50
C THR A 142 3.52 -14.91 -1.09
N ILE A 143 2.92 -15.96 -1.68
CA ILE A 143 3.31 -17.36 -1.43
C ILE A 143 4.76 -17.62 -1.87
N LEU A 144 5.17 -17.13 -3.04
CA LEU A 144 6.54 -17.30 -3.54
C LEU A 144 7.59 -16.58 -2.69
N SER A 145 7.19 -15.56 -1.94
CA SER A 145 8.12 -14.84 -1.04
C SER A 145 8.44 -15.65 0.22
N ARG A 146 7.69 -16.72 0.51
CA ARG A 146 7.88 -17.62 1.65
C ARG A 146 8.83 -18.79 1.35
N VAL A 147 8.79 -19.31 0.13
CA VAL A 147 9.44 -20.58 -0.22
C VAL A 147 10.57 -20.34 -1.20
N LYS A 148 11.78 -20.72 -0.78
CA LYS A 148 12.85 -21.10 -1.70
C LYS A 148 13.06 -22.60 -1.66
#